data_AF-U3A8F3-F1
#
_entry.id   AF-U3A8F3-F1
#
_cell.length_a   1.000
_cell.length_b   1.000
_cell.length_c   1.000
_cell.angle_alpha   90.00
_cell.angle_beta   90.00
_cell.angle_gamma   90.00
#
_symmetry.space_group_name_H-M   'P 1'
#
loop_
_entity.id
_entity.type
_entity.pdbx_description
1 polymer ?
#
loop_
_entity_poly.entity_id
_entity_poly.type
_entity_poly.pdbx_seq_one_letter_code
_entity_poly.pdbx_strand_id
1 'polypeptide(L)'
;MSLAMTMISTYYALRGSDVIVVPPKQVILFRDGNGAGSIMSIVARFDMINASADYGDVLLNISAQVGKNGPRYDYSAPAKAIFTNDVAAAADDCASDSRCIPLTGLMVAEQPDDMFALGGGAARTTTLVFPMAEWNCKGEAAQCGKYSTFEKSLTSIGKNPLSVEFSLKFHSDGARKIVCVSDAAVDSQYLQNAGWISFACQNPS
;
A
#
# COMPACT_ATOMS: atom_id res chain seq x y z
N MET A 1 -30.94 -11.51 -38.47
CA MET A 1 -30.93 -10.90 -37.12
C MET A 1 -30.31 -11.85 -36.08
N SER A 2 -29.15 -12.47 -36.38
CA SER A 2 -28.54 -13.53 -35.55
C SER A 2 -27.01 -13.45 -35.44
N LEU A 3 -26.37 -12.42 -36.03
CA LEU A 3 -24.93 -12.19 -35.91
C LEU A 3 -24.58 -11.15 -34.84
N ALA A 4 -25.46 -10.15 -34.63
CA ALA A 4 -25.22 -9.08 -33.67
C ALA A 4 -25.34 -9.56 -32.20
N MET A 5 -26.25 -10.48 -31.89
CA MET A 5 -26.39 -11.03 -30.53
C MET A 5 -25.22 -11.94 -30.14
N THR A 6 -24.70 -12.74 -31.09
CA THR A 6 -23.56 -13.65 -30.84
C THR A 6 -22.25 -12.89 -30.59
N MET A 7 -22.07 -11.72 -31.21
CA MET A 7 -20.91 -10.85 -30.93
C MET A 7 -21.01 -10.15 -29.57
N ILE A 8 -22.21 -9.77 -29.12
CA ILE A 8 -22.40 -9.15 -27.80
C ILE A 8 -22.19 -10.19 -26.70
N SER A 9 -22.70 -11.41 -26.86
CA SER A 9 -22.50 -12.50 -25.89
C SER A 9 -21.05 -12.96 -25.83
N THR A 10 -20.31 -12.94 -26.94
CA THR A 10 -18.85 -13.20 -26.90
C THR A 10 -18.09 -12.04 -26.27
N TYR A 11 -18.48 -10.79 -26.47
CA TYR A 11 -17.83 -9.64 -25.82
C TYR A 11 -17.95 -9.67 -24.29
N TYR A 12 -19.12 -10.02 -23.76
CA TYR A 12 -19.32 -10.17 -22.31
C TYR A 12 -18.75 -11.48 -21.75
N ALA A 13 -18.72 -12.57 -22.53
CA ALA A 13 -18.02 -13.80 -22.14
C ALA A 13 -16.48 -13.70 -22.24
N LEU A 14 -15.95 -12.72 -22.98
CA LEU A 14 -14.51 -12.43 -23.10
C LEU A 14 -14.00 -11.42 -22.05
N ARG A 15 -14.89 -10.59 -21.48
CA ARG A 15 -14.54 -9.71 -20.37
C ARG A 15 -14.73 -10.48 -19.07
N GLY A 16 -13.63 -10.96 -18.50
CA GLY A 16 -13.62 -11.68 -17.21
C GLY A 16 -13.97 -10.77 -16.04
N SER A 17 -13.15 -10.79 -14.99
CA SER A 17 -13.22 -9.80 -13.92
C SER A 17 -12.98 -8.38 -14.45
N ASP A 18 -13.57 -7.38 -13.80
CA ASP A 18 -13.32 -5.97 -14.04
C ASP A 18 -13.15 -5.28 -12.69
N VAL A 19 -11.90 -5.12 -12.25
CA VAL A 19 -11.56 -4.60 -10.93
C VAL A 19 -11.19 -3.12 -11.05
N ILE A 20 -12.05 -2.30 -10.45
CA ILE A 20 -11.82 -0.89 -10.23
C ILE A 20 -11.07 -0.73 -8.92
N VAL A 21 -9.92 -0.08 -8.96
CA VAL A 21 -9.13 0.27 -7.77
C VAL A 21 -9.23 1.77 -7.54
N VAL A 22 -9.76 2.15 -6.38
CA VAL A 22 -9.84 3.55 -5.96
C VAL A 22 -8.46 3.98 -5.42
N PRO A 23 -7.91 5.11 -5.90
CA PRO A 23 -6.66 5.63 -5.35
C PRO A 23 -6.74 5.87 -3.84
N PRO A 24 -5.66 5.56 -3.09
CA PRO A 24 -5.62 5.83 -1.66
C PRO A 24 -5.79 7.33 -1.43
N LYS A 25 -6.58 7.72 -0.44
CA LYS A 25 -6.73 9.14 -0.07
C LYS A 25 -5.57 9.65 0.78
N GLN A 26 -4.87 8.74 1.45
CA GLN A 26 -3.77 9.05 2.34
C GLN A 26 -2.72 7.94 2.30
N VAL A 27 -1.48 8.34 2.58
CA VAL A 27 -0.36 7.43 2.84
C VAL A 27 0.20 7.77 4.22
N ILE A 28 0.50 6.72 4.99
CA ILE A 28 1.18 6.83 6.28
C ILE A 28 2.59 6.29 6.08
N LEU A 29 3.59 7.05 6.52
CA LEU A 29 4.95 6.55 6.70
C LEU A 29 5.15 6.32 8.18
N PHE A 30 5.76 5.22 8.56
CA PHE A 30 6.07 4.94 9.95
C PHE A 30 7.40 4.22 10.11
N ARG A 31 8.01 4.37 11.28
CA ARG A 31 9.21 3.67 11.71
C ARG A 31 8.79 2.29 12.22
N ASP A 32 9.37 1.25 11.62
CA ASP A 32 9.27 -0.11 12.15
C ASP A 32 10.59 -0.51 12.80
N GLY A 33 10.53 -0.98 14.04
CA GLY A 33 11.69 -1.36 14.85
C GLY A 33 12.34 -0.21 15.61
N ASN A 34 13.42 -0.54 16.33
CA ASN A 34 14.14 0.38 17.22
C ASN A 34 15.62 0.51 16.82
N GLY A 35 16.20 1.68 17.10
CA GLY A 35 17.63 1.94 16.90
C GLY A 35 18.07 1.90 15.43
N ALA A 36 19.35 1.58 15.22
CA ALA A 36 20.01 1.63 13.91
C ALA A 36 19.49 0.61 12.88
N GLY A 37 18.76 -0.42 13.34
CA GLY A 37 18.12 -1.42 12.48
C GLY A 37 16.68 -1.08 12.09
N SER A 38 16.14 0.05 12.57
CA SER A 38 14.78 0.45 12.21
C SER A 38 14.68 0.78 10.73
N ILE A 39 13.53 0.48 10.15
CA ILE A 39 13.22 0.74 8.74
C ILE A 39 12.04 1.69 8.63
N MET A 40 11.84 2.25 7.46
CA MET A 40 10.62 2.99 7.14
C MET A 40 9.62 2.05 6.47
N SER A 41 8.34 2.19 6.77
CA SER A 41 7.27 1.43 6.15
C SER A 41 6.21 2.37 5.61
N ILE A 42 5.65 2.03 4.46
CA ILE A 42 4.53 2.74 3.83
C ILE A 42 3.25 1.98 4.16
N VAL A 43 2.20 2.69 4.55
CA VAL A 43 0.84 2.16 4.71
C VAL A 43 -0.12 2.93 3.83
N ALA A 44 -0.89 2.19 3.04
CA ALA A 44 -1.92 2.74 2.16
C ALA A 44 -3.18 1.88 2.18
N ARG A 45 -4.34 2.53 2.14
CA ARG A 45 -5.65 1.89 2.05
C ARG A 45 -6.11 1.86 0.59
N PHE A 46 -6.48 0.69 0.12
CA PHE A 46 -7.05 0.47 -1.20
C PHE A 46 -8.49 -0.01 -1.05
N ASP A 47 -9.40 0.67 -1.73
CA ASP A 47 -10.76 0.21 -1.93
C ASP A 47 -10.85 -0.36 -3.35
N MET A 48 -11.27 -1.62 -3.47
CA MET A 48 -11.35 -2.35 -4.73
C MET A 48 -12.79 -2.81 -4.95
N ILE A 49 -13.29 -2.67 -6.18
CA ILE A 49 -14.64 -3.04 -6.56
C ILE A 49 -14.55 -3.91 -7.80
N ASN A 50 -15.06 -5.13 -7.74
CA ASN A 50 -15.21 -5.96 -8.92
C ASN A 50 -16.59 -5.68 -9.54
N ALA A 51 -16.59 -4.93 -10.66
CA ALA A 51 -17.79 -4.55 -11.38
C ALA A 51 -18.41 -5.71 -12.17
N SER A 52 -17.67 -6.81 -12.35
CA SER A 52 -18.18 -8.02 -12.99
C SER A 52 -19.08 -8.80 -12.03
N ALA A 53 -20.27 -9.22 -12.45
CA ALA A 53 -21.19 -9.95 -11.58
C ALA A 53 -20.81 -11.43 -11.39
N ASP A 54 -20.30 -12.06 -12.45
CA ASP A 54 -20.15 -13.52 -12.52
C ASP A 54 -18.69 -14.00 -12.43
N TYR A 55 -17.73 -13.09 -12.45
CA TYR A 55 -16.30 -13.41 -12.47
C TYR A 55 -15.58 -12.82 -11.27
N GLY A 56 -14.96 -13.68 -10.45
CA GLY A 56 -14.05 -13.25 -9.39
C GLY A 56 -12.65 -12.97 -9.91
N ASP A 57 -11.84 -12.28 -9.12
CA ASP A 57 -10.41 -12.09 -9.35
C ASP A 57 -9.61 -12.26 -8.06
N VAL A 58 -8.30 -12.36 -8.20
CA VAL A 58 -7.33 -12.43 -7.10
C VAL A 58 -6.21 -11.43 -7.35
N LEU A 59 -5.90 -10.61 -6.35
CA LEU A 59 -4.70 -9.77 -6.38
C LEU A 59 -3.47 -10.66 -6.17
N LEU A 60 -2.63 -10.78 -7.20
CA LEU A 60 -1.44 -11.63 -7.20
C LEU A 60 -0.21 -10.93 -6.63
N ASN A 61 -0.08 -9.63 -6.88
CA ASN A 61 1.02 -8.82 -6.37
C ASN A 61 0.55 -7.38 -6.20
N ILE A 62 1.04 -6.75 -5.15
CA ILE A 62 1.01 -5.31 -5.01
C ILE A 62 2.35 -4.80 -4.48
N SER A 63 2.78 -3.68 -5.04
CA SER A 63 4.06 -3.06 -4.69
C SER A 63 3.97 -1.54 -4.71
N ALA A 64 4.84 -0.90 -3.94
CA ALA A 64 4.99 0.55 -3.85
C ALA A 64 6.36 0.98 -4.37
N GLN A 65 6.39 1.90 -5.34
CA GLN A 65 7.62 2.49 -5.87
C GLN A 65 7.77 3.91 -5.32
N VAL A 66 8.93 4.19 -4.72
CA VAL A 66 9.19 5.47 -4.05
C VAL A 66 9.97 6.42 -4.95
N GLY A 67 9.30 7.47 -5.41
CA GLY A 67 9.82 8.44 -6.37
C GLY A 67 9.77 7.95 -7.82
N LYS A 68 10.00 8.89 -8.75
CA LYS A 68 10.03 8.58 -10.18
C LYS A 68 11.22 7.67 -10.50
N ASN A 69 10.94 6.50 -11.06
CA ASN A 69 11.95 5.46 -11.35
C ASN A 69 12.78 5.03 -10.13
N GLY A 70 12.21 5.16 -8.93
CA GLY A 70 12.86 4.74 -7.70
C GLY A 70 12.74 3.24 -7.44
N PRO A 71 13.24 2.78 -6.27
CA PRO A 71 13.10 1.39 -5.87
C PRO A 71 11.64 1.04 -5.60
N ARG A 72 11.31 -0.23 -5.82
CA ARG A 72 9.99 -0.81 -5.57
C ARG A 72 10.06 -1.76 -4.38
N TYR A 73 9.01 -1.77 -3.58
CA TYR A 73 8.86 -2.60 -2.39
C TYR A 73 7.57 -3.40 -2.52
N ASP A 74 7.65 -4.72 -2.41
CA ASP A 74 6.46 -5.57 -2.39
C ASP A 74 5.72 -5.38 -1.05
N TYR A 75 4.42 -5.61 -1.03
CA TYR A 75 3.69 -5.62 0.24
C TYR A 75 4.17 -6.79 1.11
N SER A 76 4.13 -6.61 2.43
CA SER A 76 4.47 -7.68 3.37
C SER A 76 3.26 -8.23 4.12
N ALA A 77 2.30 -7.36 4.45
CA ALA A 77 1.17 -7.73 5.29
C ALA A 77 -0.02 -6.77 5.08
N PRO A 78 -1.26 -7.27 5.24
CA PRO A 78 -2.38 -6.41 5.59
C PRO A 78 -2.16 -5.81 6.98
N ALA A 79 -2.70 -4.62 7.22
CA ALA A 79 -2.60 -3.97 8.52
C ALA A 79 -3.82 -3.11 8.85
N LYS A 80 -3.93 -2.73 10.11
CA LYS A 80 -4.87 -1.72 10.60
C LYS A 80 -4.11 -0.61 11.30
N ALA A 81 -4.29 0.62 10.83
CA ALA A 81 -3.80 1.83 11.51
C ALA A 81 -4.84 2.30 12.53
N ILE A 82 -4.43 2.44 13.79
CA ILE A 82 -5.28 2.84 14.91
C ILE A 82 -4.67 4.10 15.53
N PHE A 83 -5.33 5.24 15.35
CA PHE A 83 -4.93 6.51 15.94
C PHE A 83 -5.47 6.60 17.37
N THR A 84 -4.59 6.71 18.35
CA THR A 84 -4.94 6.72 19.77
C THR A 84 -3.91 7.49 20.59
N ASN A 85 -4.37 8.16 21.65
CA ASN A 85 -3.47 8.78 22.64
C ASN A 85 -3.00 7.78 23.70
N ASP A 86 -3.71 6.66 23.85
CA ASP A 86 -3.36 5.56 24.75
C ASP A 86 -2.86 4.36 23.94
N VAL A 87 -1.59 4.44 23.55
CA VAL A 87 -0.93 3.43 22.72
C VAL A 87 -0.66 2.16 23.52
N ALA A 88 -0.47 2.29 24.84
CA ALA A 88 -0.23 1.16 25.72
C ALA A 88 -1.48 0.27 25.81
N ALA A 89 -2.64 0.85 26.09
CA ALA A 89 -3.90 0.10 26.12
C ALA A 89 -4.22 -0.54 24.75
N ALA A 90 -3.98 0.19 23.65
CA ALA A 90 -4.20 -0.37 22.32
C ALA A 90 -3.25 -1.53 21.99
N ALA A 91 -2.00 -1.49 22.47
CA ALA A 91 -1.05 -2.57 22.32
C ALA A 91 -1.41 -3.79 23.18
N ASP A 92 -2.01 -3.60 24.36
CA ASP A 92 -2.51 -4.68 25.20
C ASP A 92 -3.71 -5.41 24.55
N ASP A 93 -4.53 -4.68 23.78
CA ASP A 93 -5.64 -5.21 22.98
C ASP A 93 -5.20 -5.79 21.62
N CYS A 94 -3.89 -5.94 21.38
CA CYS A 94 -3.38 -6.50 20.13
C CYS A 94 -3.88 -7.95 19.95
N ALA A 95 -4.52 -8.21 18.80
CA ALA A 95 -4.96 -9.56 18.47
C ALA A 95 -3.76 -10.53 18.45
N SER A 96 -3.95 -11.74 18.97
CA SER A 96 -2.87 -12.71 19.18
C SER A 96 -2.19 -13.19 17.89
N ASP A 97 -2.86 -13.06 16.75
CA ASP A 97 -2.37 -13.39 15.42
C ASP A 97 -1.71 -12.19 14.71
N SER A 98 -1.71 -11.02 15.34
CA SER A 98 -1.25 -9.77 14.77
C SER A 98 0.08 -9.32 15.38
N ARG A 99 0.90 -8.65 14.58
CA ARG A 99 2.10 -7.94 15.05
C ARG A 99 1.75 -6.47 15.23
N CYS A 100 1.72 -6.00 16.48
CA CYS A 100 1.47 -4.60 16.78
C CYS A 100 2.74 -3.78 16.91
N ILE A 101 2.76 -2.63 16.24
CA ILE A 101 3.86 -1.67 16.19
C ILE A 101 3.37 -0.39 16.89
N PRO A 102 3.68 -0.22 18.19
CA PRO A 102 3.26 0.94 18.95
C PRO A 102 4.15 2.15 18.63
N LEU A 103 3.53 3.27 18.29
CA LEU A 103 4.17 4.57 18.04
C LEU A 103 3.39 5.67 18.76
N THR A 104 4.02 6.80 19.05
CA THR A 104 3.35 7.91 19.73
C THR A 104 2.17 8.44 18.92
N GLY A 105 0.93 8.20 19.37
CA GLY A 105 -0.28 8.65 18.66
C GLY A 105 -0.81 7.68 17.58
N LEU A 106 -0.12 6.56 17.33
CA LEU A 106 -0.46 5.58 16.29
C LEU A 106 -0.05 4.17 16.72
N MET A 107 -0.94 3.21 16.52
CA MET A 107 -0.58 1.79 16.51
C MET A 107 -0.86 1.21 15.13
N VAL A 108 0.08 0.46 14.59
CA VAL A 108 -0.12 -0.34 13.37
C VAL A 108 -0.20 -1.81 13.77
N ALA A 109 -1.32 -2.47 13.52
CA ALA A 109 -1.50 -3.91 13.73
C ALA A 109 -1.41 -4.64 12.39
N GLU A 110 -0.28 -5.31 12.14
CA GLU A 110 -0.07 -6.15 10.94
C GLU A 110 -0.73 -7.51 11.15
N GLN A 111 -1.50 -7.96 10.17
CA GLN A 111 -2.18 -9.24 10.18
C GLN A 111 -1.39 -10.26 9.35
N PRO A 112 -1.63 -11.58 9.54
CA PRO A 112 -1.05 -12.61 8.69
C PRO A 112 -1.37 -12.35 7.21
N ASP A 113 -0.43 -12.73 6.34
CA ASP A 113 -0.63 -12.62 4.89
C ASP A 113 -1.85 -13.45 4.46
N ASP A 114 -2.69 -12.85 3.63
CA ASP A 114 -3.93 -13.44 3.13
C ASP A 114 -4.07 -13.18 1.64
N MET A 115 -4.67 -14.14 0.94
CA MET A 115 -4.97 -13.99 -0.47
C MET A 115 -6.16 -13.04 -0.64
N PHE A 116 -5.94 -11.94 -1.39
CA PHE A 116 -7.02 -11.00 -1.68
C PHE A 116 -7.86 -11.47 -2.87
N ALA A 117 -8.78 -12.38 -2.60
CA ALA A 117 -9.86 -12.71 -3.52
C ALA A 117 -10.94 -11.62 -3.50
N LEU A 118 -11.42 -11.24 -4.69
CA LEU A 118 -12.58 -10.38 -4.93
C LEU A 118 -13.62 -11.14 -5.74
N GLY A 119 -14.73 -11.52 -5.08
CA GLY A 119 -15.88 -12.09 -5.78
C GLY A 119 -16.51 -11.11 -6.76
N GLY A 120 -17.29 -11.62 -7.72
CA GLY A 120 -18.06 -10.78 -8.63
C GLY A 120 -19.08 -9.92 -7.87
N GLY A 121 -19.23 -8.65 -8.26
CA GLY A 121 -20.08 -7.65 -7.61
C GLY A 121 -19.63 -7.23 -6.21
N ALA A 122 -18.52 -7.76 -5.71
CA ALA A 122 -18.03 -7.49 -4.37
C ALA A 122 -17.16 -6.22 -4.33
N ALA A 123 -17.16 -5.59 -3.15
CA ALA A 123 -16.18 -4.57 -2.79
C ALA A 123 -15.32 -5.08 -1.63
N ARG A 124 -14.02 -4.85 -1.71
CA ARG A 124 -13.05 -5.18 -0.65
C ARG A 124 -12.20 -3.96 -0.35
N THR A 125 -12.12 -3.62 0.93
CA THR A 125 -11.14 -2.67 1.44
C THR A 125 -9.98 -3.47 2.02
N THR A 126 -8.75 -3.05 1.72
CA THR A 126 -7.56 -3.53 2.42
C THR A 126 -6.62 -2.38 2.71
N THR A 127 -5.90 -2.46 3.82
CA THR A 127 -4.80 -1.55 4.14
C THR A 127 -3.54 -2.37 4.19
N LEU A 128 -2.50 -1.93 3.48
CA LEU A 128 -1.33 -2.75 3.18
C LEU A 128 -0.06 -2.04 3.61
N VAL A 129 0.89 -2.82 4.12
CA VAL A 129 2.22 -2.35 4.54
C VAL A 129 3.26 -2.71 3.47
N PHE A 130 4.11 -1.75 3.16
CA PHE A 130 5.26 -1.91 2.26
C PHE A 130 6.54 -1.53 3.03
N PRO A 131 7.26 -2.51 3.61
CA PRO A 131 8.51 -2.24 4.31
C PRO A 131 9.58 -1.75 3.33
N MET A 132 10.11 -0.55 3.56
CA MET A 132 11.24 0.01 2.84
C MET A 132 12.53 -0.51 3.47
N ALA A 133 12.84 -1.77 3.17
CA ALA A 133 14.03 -2.46 3.62
C ALA A 133 14.81 -3.04 2.44
N GLU A 134 16.11 -3.28 2.62
CA GLU A 134 16.96 -3.80 1.56
C GLU A 134 16.51 -5.19 1.08
N TRP A 135 16.08 -6.07 2.00
CA TRP A 135 15.56 -7.40 1.67
C TRP A 135 14.26 -7.36 0.86
N ASN A 136 13.49 -6.28 0.97
CA ASN A 136 12.22 -6.10 0.26
C ASN A 136 12.37 -5.22 -1.00
N CYS A 137 13.58 -4.75 -1.29
CA CYS A 137 13.80 -3.79 -2.36
C CYS A 137 13.98 -4.49 -3.71
N LYS A 138 13.25 -4.01 -4.72
CA LYS A 138 13.43 -4.34 -6.13
C LYS A 138 13.91 -3.08 -6.86
N GLY A 139 15.19 -3.04 -7.20
CA GLY A 139 15.82 -1.91 -7.87
C GLY A 139 17.33 -2.05 -7.91
N GLU A 140 18.02 -1.02 -8.41
CA GLU A 140 19.48 -0.99 -8.35
C GLU A 140 19.96 -0.89 -6.89
N ALA A 141 21.08 -1.55 -6.57
CA ALA A 141 21.62 -1.56 -5.20
C ALA A 141 21.85 -0.14 -4.64
N ALA A 142 22.30 0.79 -5.49
CA ALA A 142 22.48 2.19 -5.11
C ALA A 142 21.16 2.91 -4.77
N GLN A 143 20.05 2.54 -5.41
CA GLN A 143 18.72 3.07 -5.10
C GLN A 143 18.15 2.43 -3.83
N CYS A 144 18.26 1.11 -3.68
CA CYS A 144 17.84 0.40 -2.47
C CYS A 144 18.60 0.88 -1.23
N GLY A 145 19.91 1.13 -1.37
CA GLY A 145 20.77 1.61 -0.30
C GLY A 145 20.38 2.98 0.26
N LYS A 146 19.58 3.78 -0.46
CA LYS A 146 19.02 5.06 0.03
C LYS A 146 17.92 4.90 1.07
N TYR A 147 17.34 3.71 1.16
CA TYR A 147 16.21 3.42 2.04
C TYR A 147 16.49 2.20 2.93
N SER A 148 17.74 1.75 3.05
CA SER A 148 18.06 0.53 3.79
C SER A 148 17.81 0.62 5.31
N THR A 149 17.69 1.85 5.84
CA THR A 149 17.34 2.13 7.24
C THR A 149 16.38 3.31 7.29
N PHE A 150 15.76 3.52 8.46
CA PHE A 150 14.87 4.65 8.70
C PHE A 150 15.58 6.00 8.51
N GLU A 151 16.78 6.18 9.05
CA GLU A 151 17.54 7.44 8.95
C GLU A 151 17.93 7.77 7.50
N LYS A 152 18.30 6.75 6.73
CA LYS A 152 18.57 6.93 5.29
C LYS A 152 17.30 7.27 4.52
N SER A 153 16.18 6.62 4.87
CA SER A 153 14.87 6.92 4.27
C SER A 153 14.45 8.36 4.55
N LEU A 154 14.57 8.83 5.80
CA LEU A 154 14.32 10.23 6.19
C LEU A 154 15.10 11.24 5.33
N THR A 155 16.38 10.94 5.10
CA THR A 155 17.27 11.78 4.28
C THR A 155 16.85 11.82 2.81
N SER A 156 16.27 10.72 2.33
CA SER A 156 15.88 10.53 0.93
C SER A 156 14.52 11.14 0.59
N ILE A 157 13.57 11.17 1.53
CA ILE A 157 12.20 11.65 1.28
C ILE A 157 11.98 13.13 1.60
N GLY A 158 12.76 13.74 2.50
CA GLY A 158 12.46 15.06 3.06
C GLY A 158 12.74 16.28 2.17
N LYS A 159 13.19 16.08 0.92
CA LYS A 159 13.67 17.20 0.07
C LYS A 159 12.64 17.73 -0.92
N ASN A 160 11.68 16.91 -1.30
CA ASN A 160 10.69 17.22 -2.34
C ASN A 160 9.36 16.58 -1.94
N PRO A 161 8.24 16.99 -2.57
CA PRO A 161 7.02 16.22 -2.52
C PRO A 161 7.28 14.73 -2.82
N LEU A 162 6.80 13.87 -1.94
CA LEU A 162 6.96 12.43 -2.04
C LEU A 162 5.95 11.88 -3.02
N SER A 163 6.44 11.17 -4.03
CA SER A 163 5.60 10.43 -4.97
C SER A 163 5.72 8.94 -4.67
N VAL A 164 4.60 8.25 -4.54
CA VAL A 164 4.53 6.80 -4.37
C VAL A 164 3.63 6.24 -5.47
N GLU A 165 4.18 5.41 -6.34
CA GLU A 165 3.43 4.67 -7.36
C GLU A 165 3.11 3.26 -6.84
N PHE A 166 1.82 2.96 -6.67
CA PHE A 166 1.35 1.62 -6.34
C PHE A 166 1.02 0.86 -7.63
N SER A 167 1.60 -0.31 -7.78
CA SER A 167 1.31 -1.24 -8.88
C SER A 167 0.56 -2.44 -8.32
N LEU A 168 -0.67 -2.66 -8.79
CA LEU A 168 -1.52 -3.81 -8.44
C LEU A 168 -1.59 -4.73 -9.65
N LYS A 169 -1.42 -6.04 -9.46
CA LYS A 169 -1.57 -7.04 -10.51
C LYS A 169 -2.62 -8.06 -10.11
N PHE A 170 -3.72 -8.07 -10.83
CA PHE A 170 -4.78 -9.07 -10.71
C PHE A 170 -4.52 -10.26 -11.65
N HIS A 171 -5.09 -11.41 -11.31
CA HIS A 171 -4.93 -12.62 -12.08
C HIS A 171 -5.59 -12.51 -13.46
N SER A 172 -6.80 -11.97 -13.52
CA SER A 172 -7.61 -11.96 -14.74
C SER A 172 -7.79 -10.56 -15.35
N ASP A 173 -7.94 -9.51 -14.53
CA ASP A 173 -8.18 -8.12 -14.98
C ASP A 173 -6.87 -7.34 -15.31
N GLY A 174 -5.71 -7.97 -15.11
CA GLY A 174 -4.41 -7.41 -15.44
C GLY A 174 -3.88 -6.43 -14.40
N ALA A 175 -3.13 -5.41 -14.84
CA ALA A 175 -2.41 -4.50 -13.93
C ALA A 175 -3.07 -3.13 -13.83
N ARG A 176 -2.96 -2.50 -12.65
CA ARG A 176 -3.35 -1.11 -12.38
C ARG A 176 -2.18 -0.38 -11.75
N LYS A 177 -2.06 0.91 -12.08
CA LYS A 177 -1.06 1.82 -11.51
C LYS A 177 -1.77 3.02 -10.92
N ILE A 178 -1.36 3.38 -9.72
CA ILE A 178 -1.93 4.49 -8.97
C ILE A 178 -0.77 5.31 -8.45
N VAL A 179 -0.77 6.62 -8.70
CA VAL A 179 0.26 7.51 -8.20
C VAL A 179 -0.35 8.37 -7.10
N CYS A 180 0.27 8.35 -5.93
CA CYS A 180 -0.02 9.26 -4.84
C CYS A 180 1.14 10.25 -4.73
N VAL A 181 0.85 11.55 -4.73
CA VAL A 181 1.88 12.58 -4.51
C VAL A 181 1.48 13.42 -3.29
N SER A 182 2.41 13.67 -2.38
CA SER A 182 2.20 14.62 -1.29
C SER A 182 2.13 16.05 -1.84
N ASP A 183 1.44 16.94 -1.15
CA ASP A 183 1.34 18.36 -1.50
C ASP A 183 2.64 19.12 -1.23
N ALA A 184 3.31 18.78 -0.14
CA ALA A 184 4.57 19.36 0.30
C ALA A 184 5.63 18.28 0.54
N ALA A 185 6.88 18.71 0.77
CA ALA A 185 7.92 17.81 1.24
C ALA A 185 7.53 17.21 2.60
N VAL A 186 7.88 15.94 2.81
CA VAL A 186 7.63 15.25 4.08
C VAL A 186 8.39 15.96 5.20
N ASP A 187 7.71 16.27 6.30
CA ASP A 187 8.35 16.80 7.50
C ASP A 187 9.18 15.69 8.18
N SER A 188 10.44 15.58 7.76
CA SER A 188 11.38 14.59 8.29
C SER A 188 11.67 14.79 9.78
N GLN A 189 11.57 16.01 10.31
CA GLN A 189 11.81 16.28 11.72
C GLN A 189 10.66 15.75 12.57
N TYR A 190 9.42 16.01 12.15
CA TYR A 190 8.24 15.42 12.78
C TYR A 190 8.28 13.90 12.69
N LEU A 191 8.52 13.34 11.50
CA LEU A 191 8.58 11.89 11.30
C LEU A 191 9.68 11.23 12.16
N GLN A 192 10.83 11.89 12.33
CA GLN A 192 11.89 11.41 13.20
C GLN A 192 11.47 11.36 14.68
N ASN A 193 10.71 12.36 15.14
CA ASN A 193 10.31 12.51 16.54
C ASN A 193 9.08 11.66 16.90
N ALA A 194 8.04 11.71 16.08
CA ALA A 194 6.79 10.97 16.28
C ALA A 194 6.92 9.49 15.88
N GLY A 195 7.86 9.17 14.99
CA GLY A 195 8.00 7.85 14.40
C GLY A 195 6.99 7.54 13.31
N TRP A 196 6.06 8.46 13.00
CA TRP A 196 5.16 8.34 11.86
C TRP A 196 4.72 9.70 11.35
N ILE A 197 4.18 9.74 10.14
CA ILE A 197 3.51 10.90 9.53
C ILE A 197 2.48 10.40 8.53
N SER A 198 1.38 11.12 8.36
CA SER A 198 0.41 10.89 7.31
C SER A 198 0.36 12.08 6.36
N PHE A 199 0.25 11.83 5.07
CA PHE A 199 -0.03 12.87 4.08
C PHE A 199 -1.19 12.46 3.17
N ALA A 200 -1.95 13.46 2.72
CA ALA A 200 -3.02 13.26 1.76
C ALA A 200 -2.43 13.00 0.37
N CYS A 201 -3.04 12.09 -0.37
CA CYS A 201 -2.69 11.86 -1.76
C CYS A 201 -3.37 12.89 -2.64
N GLN A 202 -2.56 13.74 -3.26
CA GLN A 202 -2.98 14.46 -4.46
C GLN A 202 -2.99 13.42 -5.58
N ASN A 203 -4.17 13.08 -6.10
CA ASN A 203 -4.27 12.20 -7.26
C ASN A 203 -3.93 13.04 -8.50
N PRO A 204 -2.78 12.84 -9.16
CA PRO A 204 -2.60 13.38 -10.49
C PRO A 204 -3.62 12.66 -11.39
N SER A 205 -4.51 13.45 -11.98
CA SER A 205 -5.43 13.03 -13.04
C SER A 205 -4.70 12.35 -14.19
#